data_AF-A0A5D0V1R6-F1
#
_entry.id   AF-A0A5D0V1R6-F1
#
_cell.length_a   1.000
_cell.length_b   1.000
_cell.length_c   1.000
_cell.angle_alpha   90.00
_cell.angle_beta   90.00
_cell.angle_gamma   90.00
#
_symmetry.space_group_name_H-M   'P 1'
#
loop_
_entity.id
_entity.type
_entity.pdbx_description
1 polymer ?
#
loop_
_entity_poly.entity_id
_entity_poly.type
_entity_poly.pdbx_seq_one_letter_code
_entity_poly.pdbx_strand_id
1 'polypeptide(L)'
;MSDLNESARSGELDGFHIGHLPAGVGTEVSDFASEWDDVSFATRVWERRVAEGHRVDLRMHILRGDRLADLTAVHDFLAEYHERDPASGEWAEFAHPDGPGLIGDGEAFWLVEPGIAVDVLVNPERYDRAALSATARAVTRAGGTVAE
;
A
#
# COMPACT_ATOMS: atom_id res chain seq x y z
N MET A 1 5.85 -28.55 -12.91
CA MET A 1 5.28 -28.15 -11.60
C MET A 1 6.45 -27.62 -10.80
N SER A 2 6.69 -26.31 -10.71
CA SER A 2 5.69 -25.27 -10.45
C SER A 2 6.16 -23.90 -10.95
N ASP A 3 5.61 -23.44 -12.07
CA ASP A 3 5.71 -22.08 -12.60
C ASP A 3 4.54 -21.20 -12.09
N LEU A 4 4.18 -21.34 -10.81
CA LEU A 4 2.97 -20.70 -10.25
C LEU A 4 3.24 -19.68 -9.13
N ASN A 5 4.50 -19.32 -8.85
CA ASN A 5 4.81 -18.44 -7.69
C ASN A 5 5.57 -17.14 -8.01
N GLU A 6 5.70 -16.75 -9.28
CA GLU A 6 6.22 -15.42 -9.63
C GLU A 6 5.10 -14.37 -9.77
N SER A 7 3.95 -14.75 -10.33
CA SER A 7 2.80 -13.83 -10.53
C SER A 7 2.05 -13.43 -9.25
N ALA A 8 2.28 -14.11 -8.12
CA ALA A 8 1.66 -13.76 -6.85
C ALA A 8 2.50 -12.75 -6.03
N ARG A 9 3.78 -12.55 -6.37
CA ARG A 9 4.65 -11.62 -5.62
C ARG A 9 4.46 -10.18 -6.09
N SER A 10 4.46 -9.97 -7.39
CA SER A 10 4.14 -8.72 -8.09
C SER A 10 2.94 -8.99 -9.01
N GLY A 11 1.91 -8.16 -8.96
CA GLY A 11 0.66 -8.42 -9.66
C GLY A 11 -0.36 -7.30 -9.45
N GLU A 12 -1.59 -7.52 -9.88
CA GLU A 12 -2.66 -6.55 -9.68
C GLU A 12 -3.31 -6.71 -8.29
N LEU A 13 -3.70 -5.59 -7.69
CA LEU A 13 -4.58 -5.48 -6.54
C LEU A 13 -5.60 -4.39 -6.85
N ASP A 14 -6.86 -4.78 -7.05
CA ASP A 14 -7.99 -3.86 -7.22
C ASP A 14 -7.76 -2.73 -8.26
N GLY A 15 -7.26 -3.10 -9.44
CA GLY A 15 -6.97 -2.16 -10.52
C GLY A 15 -5.63 -1.42 -10.40
N PHE A 16 -4.74 -1.84 -9.51
CA PHE A 16 -3.38 -1.31 -9.38
C PHE A 16 -2.33 -2.41 -9.57
N HIS A 17 -1.38 -2.18 -10.48
CA HIS A 17 -0.22 -3.03 -10.69
C HIS A 17 0.90 -2.72 -9.70
N ILE A 18 1.46 -3.76 -9.09
CA ILE A 18 2.56 -3.68 -8.13
C ILE A 18 3.86 -4.10 -8.83
N GLY A 19 4.62 -3.12 -9.34
CA GLY A 19 5.77 -3.36 -10.20
C GLY A 19 7.12 -3.59 -9.50
N HIS A 20 7.22 -3.28 -8.20
CA HIS A 20 8.46 -3.44 -7.42
C HIS A 20 8.15 -3.83 -5.98
N LEU A 21 9.04 -4.63 -5.40
CA LEU A 21 9.04 -4.98 -3.98
C LEU A 21 10.47 -4.84 -3.42
N PRO A 22 10.61 -4.48 -2.13
CA PRO A 22 11.92 -4.44 -1.49
C PRO A 22 12.60 -5.80 -1.51
N ALA A 23 13.92 -5.80 -1.65
CA ALA A 23 14.71 -7.03 -1.59
C ALA A 23 14.55 -7.71 -0.21
N GLY A 24 14.32 -9.03 -0.21
CA GLY A 24 14.21 -9.80 1.03
C GLY A 24 12.84 -9.74 1.72
N VAL A 25 11.81 -9.23 1.04
CA VAL A 25 10.41 -9.37 1.44
C VAL A 25 10.00 -10.84 1.50
N GLY A 26 9.13 -11.16 2.45
CA GLY A 26 8.47 -12.44 2.62
C GLY A 26 7.91 -13.04 1.32
N THR A 27 7.78 -14.37 1.33
CA THR A 27 7.27 -15.16 0.19
C THR A 27 5.80 -15.53 0.34
N GLU A 28 5.28 -15.49 1.57
CA GLU A 28 3.88 -15.83 1.85
C GLU A 28 3.04 -14.59 1.56
N VAL A 29 2.11 -14.69 0.61
CA VAL A 29 1.29 -13.57 0.16
C VAL A 29 -0.18 -13.89 0.40
N SER A 30 -0.89 -12.95 1.01
CA SER A 30 -2.32 -13.10 1.32
C SER A 30 -3.10 -11.87 0.88
N ASP A 31 -4.22 -12.10 0.20
CA ASP A 31 -5.16 -11.06 -0.22
C ASP A 31 -6.47 -11.20 0.54
N PHE A 32 -7.04 -10.08 0.94
CA PHE A 32 -8.38 -10.03 1.54
C PHE A 32 -9.04 -8.68 1.34
N ALA A 33 -10.37 -8.70 1.36
CA ALA A 33 -11.20 -7.50 1.32
C ALA A 33 -11.84 -7.27 2.69
N SER A 34 -11.95 -6.01 3.09
CA SER A 34 -12.63 -5.58 4.30
C SER A 34 -13.28 -4.21 4.09
N GLU A 35 -14.14 -3.81 5.02
CA GLU A 35 -14.74 -2.48 5.04
C GLU A 35 -14.64 -1.93 6.46
N TRP A 36 -14.33 -0.64 6.56
CA TRP A 36 -14.30 0.09 7.83
C TRP A 36 -14.71 1.53 7.57
N ASP A 37 -15.69 2.01 8.34
CA ASP A 37 -16.23 3.38 8.28
C ASP A 37 -16.52 3.85 6.84
N ASP A 38 -17.35 3.07 6.12
CA ASP A 38 -17.77 3.30 4.74
C ASP A 38 -16.64 3.36 3.69
N VAL A 39 -15.44 2.91 4.05
CA VAL A 39 -14.31 2.73 3.13
C VAL A 39 -14.03 1.25 2.93
N SER A 40 -14.06 0.82 1.67
CA SER A 40 -13.65 -0.51 1.24
C SER A 40 -12.13 -0.59 1.10
N PHE A 41 -11.58 -1.73 1.52
CA PHE A 41 -10.16 -2.05 1.45
C PHE A 41 -9.97 -3.30 0.59
N ALA A 42 -9.14 -3.21 -0.43
CA ALA A 42 -8.47 -4.38 -1.00
C ALA A 42 -7.05 -4.43 -0.44
N THR A 43 -6.74 -5.48 0.32
CA THR A 43 -5.47 -5.60 1.05
C THR A 43 -4.64 -6.75 0.50
N ARG A 44 -3.35 -6.50 0.30
CA ARG A 44 -2.33 -7.56 0.11
C ARG A 44 -1.26 -7.44 1.18
N VAL A 45 -0.89 -8.58 1.75
CA VAL A 45 0.13 -8.69 2.81
C VAL A 45 1.22 -9.65 2.35
N TRP A 46 2.48 -9.26 2.54
CA TRP A 46 3.64 -10.13 2.37
C TRP A 46 4.24 -10.45 3.73
N GLU A 47 4.30 -11.74 4.03
CA GLU A 47 4.74 -12.27 5.31
C GLU A 47 5.94 -13.18 5.14
N ARG A 48 6.78 -13.16 6.17
CA ARG A 48 7.92 -14.07 6.30
C ARG A 48 7.72 -14.99 7.49
N ARG A 49 8.05 -16.26 7.30
CA ARG A 49 8.11 -17.25 8.37
C ARG A 49 9.27 -16.93 9.33
N VAL A 50 8.98 -16.88 10.62
CA VAL A 50 9.95 -16.77 11.72
C VAL A 50 9.70 -17.87 12.73
N ALA A 51 10.64 -18.07 13.67
CA ALA A 51 10.50 -19.12 14.69
C ALA A 51 9.20 -18.99 15.50
N GLU A 52 8.78 -17.76 15.79
CA GLU A 52 7.57 -17.45 16.55
C GLU A 52 6.28 -17.37 15.71
N GLY A 53 6.31 -17.66 14.39
CA GLY A 53 5.14 -17.60 13.52
C GLY A 53 5.39 -16.85 12.22
N HIS A 54 4.58 -15.83 11.94
CA HIS A 54 4.72 -14.98 10.77
C HIS A 54 4.95 -13.52 11.18
N ARG A 55 5.73 -12.80 10.39
CA ARG A 55 5.95 -11.36 10.53
C ARG A 55 5.59 -10.71 9.20
N VAL A 56 4.77 -9.66 9.27
CA VAL A 56 4.45 -8.82 8.11
C VAL A 56 5.68 -7.99 7.76
N ASP A 57 6.13 -8.12 6.51
CA ASP A 57 7.22 -7.32 5.97
C ASP A 57 6.69 -6.11 5.19
N LEU A 58 5.58 -6.29 4.47
CA LEU A 58 4.92 -5.28 3.64
C LEU A 58 3.40 -5.50 3.68
N ARG A 59 2.64 -4.41 3.67
CA ARG A 59 1.19 -4.38 3.48
C ARG A 59 0.84 -3.29 2.49
N MET A 60 -0.15 -3.55 1.65
CA MET A 60 -0.72 -2.57 0.74
C MET A 60 -2.23 -2.57 0.86
N HIS A 61 -2.81 -1.37 0.85
CA HIS A 61 -4.25 -1.15 0.77
C HIS A 61 -4.59 -0.32 -0.46
N ILE A 62 -5.59 -0.77 -1.21
CA ILE A 62 -6.35 0.09 -2.13
C ILE A 62 -7.64 0.45 -1.40
N LEU A 63 -7.82 1.75 -1.18
CA LEU A 63 -8.92 2.31 -0.40
C LEU A 63 -9.93 2.94 -1.36
N ARG A 64 -11.22 2.66 -1.14
CA ARG A 64 -12.31 3.27 -1.89
C ARG A 64 -13.44 3.72 -0.99
N GLY A 65 -13.85 4.97 -1.09
CA GLY A 65 -15.00 5.50 -0.36
C GLY A 65 -15.06 7.02 -0.37
N ASP A 66 -16.27 7.58 -0.32
CA ASP A 66 -16.51 9.03 -0.46
C ASP A 66 -15.83 9.88 0.63
N ARG A 67 -15.47 9.29 1.77
CA ARG A 67 -14.70 9.95 2.83
C ARG A 67 -13.30 10.38 2.36
N LEU A 68 -12.73 9.73 1.35
CA LEU A 68 -11.38 9.98 0.83
C LEU A 68 -11.36 11.14 -0.18
N ALA A 69 -11.93 12.29 0.19
CA ALA A 69 -12.18 13.39 -0.75
C ALA A 69 -10.92 14.16 -1.16
N ASP A 70 -9.94 14.25 -0.26
CA ASP A 70 -8.67 14.94 -0.46
C ASP A 70 -7.55 14.30 0.38
N LEU A 71 -6.30 14.73 0.18
CA LEU A 71 -5.14 14.13 0.86
C LEU A 71 -5.20 14.27 2.38
N THR A 72 -5.77 15.37 2.90
CA THR A 72 -5.95 15.54 4.34
C THR A 72 -6.95 14.53 4.87
N ALA A 73 -8.07 14.35 4.17
CA ALA A 73 -9.07 13.35 4.55
C ALA A 73 -8.50 11.91 4.53
N VAL A 74 -7.62 11.59 3.58
CA VAL A 74 -6.90 10.30 3.55
C VAL A 74 -5.98 10.16 4.77
N HIS A 75 -5.21 11.20 5.11
CA HIS A 75 -4.30 11.19 6.24
C HIS A 75 -5.04 11.01 7.57
N ASP A 76 -6.12 11.77 7.78
CA ASP A 76 -6.96 11.67 8.98
C ASP A 76 -7.60 10.28 9.08
N PHE A 77 -8.17 9.77 7.98
CA PHE A 77 -8.75 8.43 7.93
C PHE A 77 -7.75 7.33 8.30
N LEU A 78 -6.53 7.38 7.73
CA LEU A 78 -5.48 6.41 8.04
C LEU A 78 -4.99 6.52 9.48
N ALA A 79 -4.94 7.71 10.05
CA ALA A 79 -4.61 7.90 11.45
C ALA A 79 -5.67 7.26 12.35
N GLU A 80 -6.96 7.47 12.07
CA GLU A 80 -8.05 6.81 12.79
C GLU A 80 -7.99 5.28 12.66
N TYR A 81 -7.87 4.77 11.42
CA TYR A 81 -7.83 3.33 11.14
C TYR A 81 -6.65 2.63 11.82
N HIS A 82 -5.49 3.28 11.85
CA HIS A 82 -4.29 2.74 12.48
C HIS A 82 -4.20 3.03 13.99
N GLU A 83 -5.22 3.65 14.58
CA GLU A 83 -5.25 4.06 16.00
C GLU A 83 -4.00 4.90 16.37
N ARG A 84 -3.58 5.78 15.46
CA ARG A 84 -2.44 6.69 15.60
C ARG A 84 -2.89 8.15 15.65
N ASP A 85 -2.07 8.98 16.28
CA ASP A 85 -2.28 10.43 16.23
C ASP A 85 -1.81 10.95 14.86
N PRO A 86 -2.62 11.73 14.10
CA PRO A 86 -2.24 12.18 12.76
C PRO A 86 -1.03 13.12 12.77
N ALA A 87 -0.79 13.84 13.87
CA ALA A 87 0.39 14.67 14.07
C ALA A 87 1.60 13.87 14.61
N SER A 88 1.42 12.58 14.95
CA SER A 88 2.51 11.69 15.32
C SER A 88 3.24 11.20 14.06
N GLY A 89 4.34 11.89 13.71
CA GLY A 89 5.28 11.47 12.67
C GLY A 89 5.91 12.61 11.88
N GLU A 90 7.11 12.39 11.37
CA GLU A 90 7.75 13.28 10.40
C GLU A 90 7.31 12.90 8.98
N TRP A 91 6.20 13.50 8.54
CA TRP A 91 5.71 13.36 7.17
C TRP A 91 6.45 14.34 6.25
N ALA A 92 6.89 13.85 5.09
CA ALA A 92 7.24 14.75 3.99
C ALA A 92 6.37 14.49 2.76
N GLU A 93 6.29 15.52 1.92
CA GLU A 93 5.58 15.45 0.64
C GLU A 93 6.12 14.31 -0.22
N PHE A 94 5.19 13.53 -0.78
CA PHE A 94 5.47 12.45 -1.70
C PHE A 94 4.75 12.70 -3.01
N ALA A 95 5.50 13.12 -4.03
CA ALA A 95 4.96 13.27 -5.38
C ALA A 95 4.93 11.90 -6.08
N HIS A 96 3.76 11.25 -6.05
CA HIS A 96 3.48 10.05 -6.83
C HIS A 96 2.94 10.44 -8.22
N PRO A 97 3.24 9.70 -9.31
CA PRO A 97 2.70 10.00 -10.64
C PRO A 97 1.17 10.09 -10.69
N ASP A 98 0.48 9.31 -9.86
CA ASP A 98 -0.99 9.27 -9.81
C ASP A 98 -1.62 10.36 -8.93
N GLY A 99 -0.84 11.09 -8.12
CA GLY A 99 -1.39 12.15 -7.28
C GLY A 99 -0.53 12.56 -6.08
N PRO A 100 -1.01 13.54 -5.29
CA PRO A 100 -0.29 14.03 -4.11
C PRO A 100 -0.34 12.99 -2.98
N GLY A 101 0.74 12.89 -2.22
CA GLY A 101 0.86 11.95 -1.12
C GLY A 101 1.79 12.42 -0.02
N LEU A 102 1.90 11.60 1.03
CA LEU A 102 2.80 11.76 2.15
C LEU A 102 3.61 10.48 2.36
N ILE A 103 4.84 10.62 2.84
CA ILE A 103 5.72 9.50 3.18
C ILE A 103 6.45 9.76 4.49
N GLY A 104 6.43 8.77 5.37
CA GLY A 104 7.18 8.70 6.63
C GLY A 104 8.23 7.58 6.61
N ASP A 105 8.59 7.05 7.77
CA ASP A 105 9.62 6.01 7.90
C ASP A 105 9.14 4.61 7.51
N GLY A 106 7.86 4.30 7.76
CA GLY A 106 7.28 2.98 7.53
C GLY A 106 6.02 2.98 6.67
N GLU A 107 5.57 4.13 6.19
CA GLU A 107 4.29 4.27 5.50
C GLU A 107 4.35 5.36 4.43
N ALA A 108 3.77 5.07 3.27
CA ALA A 108 3.57 6.01 2.18
C ALA A 108 2.14 5.86 1.66
N PHE A 109 1.43 6.97 1.52
CA PHE A 109 0.08 6.97 0.96
C PHE A 109 -0.12 8.17 0.03
N TRP A 110 -1.04 8.02 -0.92
CA TRP A 110 -1.39 9.09 -1.84
C TRP A 110 -2.86 9.02 -2.24
N LEU A 111 -3.41 10.19 -2.54
CA LEU A 111 -4.73 10.31 -3.14
C LEU A 111 -4.58 10.17 -4.65
N VAL A 112 -5.27 9.18 -5.23
CA VAL A 112 -5.25 8.91 -6.66
C VAL A 112 -6.28 9.79 -7.39
N GLU A 113 -7.48 9.85 -6.82
CA GLU A 113 -8.57 10.78 -7.16
C GLU A 113 -9.54 10.82 -5.97
N PRO A 114 -10.46 11.81 -5.88
CA PRO A 114 -11.46 11.82 -4.82
C PRO A 114 -12.20 10.48 -4.75
N GLY A 115 -12.16 9.85 -3.58
CA GLY A 115 -12.74 8.54 -3.33
C GLY A 115 -11.81 7.34 -3.52
N ILE A 116 -10.57 7.52 -3.99
CA ILE A 116 -9.58 6.43 -4.16
C ILE A 116 -8.21 6.85 -3.64
N ALA A 117 -7.67 6.06 -2.72
CA ALA A 117 -6.31 6.23 -2.20
C ALA A 117 -5.56 4.89 -2.19
N VAL A 118 -4.23 4.98 -2.14
CA VAL A 118 -3.35 3.84 -1.91
C VAL A 118 -2.53 4.10 -0.68
N ASP A 119 -2.36 3.06 0.12
CA ASP A 119 -1.52 3.07 1.32
C ASP A 119 -0.56 1.87 1.31
N VAL A 120 0.71 2.13 1.60
CA VAL A 120 1.81 1.15 1.57
C VAL A 120 2.57 1.22 2.88
N LEU A 121 2.52 0.14 3.66
CA LEU A 121 3.28 0.01 4.91
C LEU A 121 4.40 -1.02 4.78
N VAL A 122 5.59 -0.66 5.24
CA VAL A 122 6.74 -1.56 5.36
C VAL A 122 7.12 -1.75 6.83
N ASN A 123 7.83 -2.82 7.15
CA ASN A 123 8.53 -2.92 8.43
C ASN A 123 9.77 -1.98 8.44
N PRO A 124 9.77 -0.89 9.22
CA PRO A 124 10.87 0.09 9.22
C PRO A 124 12.16 -0.44 9.87
N GLU A 125 12.10 -1.55 10.62
CA GLU A 125 13.30 -2.21 11.14
C GLU A 125 14.10 -2.93 10.03
N ARG A 126 13.50 -3.11 8.86
CA ARG A 126 14.08 -3.88 7.74
C ARG A 126 14.22 -3.08 6.45
N TYR A 127 13.31 -2.15 6.21
CA TYR A 127 13.25 -1.36 4.98
C TYR A 127 13.31 0.11 5.32
N ASP A 128 14.23 0.81 4.68
CA ASP A 128 14.34 2.25 4.83
C ASP A 128 13.30 2.98 3.96
N ARG A 129 13.23 4.28 4.16
CA ARG A 129 12.36 5.18 3.39
C ARG A 129 12.64 5.14 1.88
N ALA A 130 13.87 4.82 1.46
CA ALA A 130 14.21 4.73 0.04
C ALA A 130 13.56 3.49 -0.60
N ALA A 131 13.61 2.34 0.08
CA ALA A 131 12.93 1.12 -0.34
C ALA A 131 11.41 1.28 -0.37
N LEU A 132 10.84 1.95 0.63
CA LEU A 132 9.41 2.30 0.67
C LEU A 132 9.03 3.20 -0.53
N SER A 133 9.79 4.28 -0.76
CA SER A 133 9.56 5.20 -1.88
C SER A 133 9.64 4.49 -3.24
N ALA A 134 10.62 3.61 -3.43
CA ALA A 134 10.75 2.83 -4.66
C ALA A 134 9.56 1.87 -4.87
N THR A 135 9.08 1.25 -3.79
CA THR A 135 7.91 0.35 -3.81
C THR A 135 6.65 1.13 -4.15
N ALA A 136 6.38 2.22 -3.42
CA ALA A 136 5.20 3.06 -3.64
C ALA A 136 5.16 3.60 -5.08
N ARG A 137 6.27 4.12 -5.61
CA ARG A 137 6.36 4.63 -7.00
C ARG A 137 6.13 3.59 -8.08
N ALA A 138 6.29 2.31 -7.76
CA ALA A 138 6.05 1.21 -8.68
C ALA A 138 4.61 0.69 -8.63
N VAL A 139 3.79 1.22 -7.73
CA VAL A 139 2.34 0.98 -7.73
C VAL A 139 1.72 1.93 -8.74
N THR A 140 1.12 1.40 -9.77
CA THR A 140 0.54 2.21 -10.85
C THR A 140 -0.85 1.69 -11.16
N ARG A 141 -1.77 2.55 -11.59
CA ARG A 141 -3.05 2.07 -12.13
C ARG A 141 -2.79 1.02 -13.21
N ALA A 142 -3.43 -0.13 -13.10
CA ALA A 142 -3.47 -1.12 -14.16
C ALA A 142 -4.15 -0.47 -15.36
N GLY A 143 -3.43 -0.38 -16.48
CA GLY A 143 -3.98 0.23 -17.68
C GLY A 143 -5.24 -0.49 -18.12
N GLY A 144 -6.37 0.19 -18.08
CA GLY A 144 -7.54 -0.23 -18.85
C GLY A 144 -7.10 -0.28 -20.30
N THR A 145 -7.04 -1.47 -20.89
CA THR A 145 -6.92 -1.57 -22.34
C THR A 145 -8.22 -0.96 -22.89
N VAL A 146 -8.18 0.30 -23.29
CA VAL A 146 -9.16 0.82 -24.23
C VAL A 146 -8.93 0.04 -25.51
N ALA A 147 -9.78 -0.96 -25.74
CA ALA A 147 -9.89 -1.56 -27.05
C ALA A 147 -10.44 -0.47 -27.98
N GLU A 148 -9.59 0.01 -28.90
CA GLU A 148 -10.03 0.75 -30.09
C GLU A 148 -10.75 -0.18 -31.08
#